data_AF-A0A813DJ71-F1
#
_entry.id   AF-A0A813DJ71-F1
#
_cell.length_a   1.000
_cell.length_b   1.000
_cell.length_c   1.000
_cell.angle_alpha   90.00
_cell.angle_beta   90.00
_cell.angle_gamma   90.00
#
_symmetry.space_group_name_H-M   'P 1'
#
loop_
_entity.id
_entity.type
_entity.pdbx_description
1 polymer ?
#
loop_
_entity_poly.entity_id
_entity_poly.type
_entity_poly.pdbx_seq_one_letter_code
_entity_poly.pdbx_strand_id
1 'polypeptide(L)'
;MAATRAAVVVALLSTWLLASEAKGVVRRPVQISRSASGEVVEPWHGKSVQDLHREYGNIFKHGNRNAASHLWSSFIIDRAPFMSKKQFLMLSGGYCAVSGSPVGPSDATRHKMRLDHVDGSGKQVGFMYYCCWPCVCDTQDFIRVDSKTIQTADGSHEYMVAVIGNPCDNAAALSKPFNQHGRTTTILESAAEVRCAGGKLIGATMSDNGYVIISLFFSAAGPKQVGFQDEVDFEFMCEDRKRQGYNSGMGEIFRKVAAIAPVVVGARSAARWLPPAQMTSRQLKLEMARRGLNARGASEKSELVALLEQSQRSELRKLGVMQLRQEAFRLGLDLKGVADKADLVALLERATMGTPTPALGSPDPGDDSNNNNNNNNNNNNKHNNNNNNNNNNNHNNKNNNKPFAEMTVRELREQVSKRGLDARGCLEKSDFVQLLGAGRLVFGSSQDRPNNNDDNNNKSPAAEGSVEDAVDEMAKEEL
;
A
#
# COMPACT_ATOMS: atom_id res chain seq x y z
N MET A 1 36.57 80.25 35.06
CA MET A 1 36.09 79.65 36.33
C MET A 1 34.69 79.13 36.04
N ALA A 2 34.53 77.91 35.53
CA ALA A 2 34.68 76.61 36.18
C ALA A 2 33.51 76.26 37.13
N ALA A 3 32.95 75.08 36.87
CA ALA A 3 32.13 74.23 37.75
C ALA A 3 30.60 74.54 37.74
N THR A 4 29.74 73.65 37.19
CA THR A 4 29.13 72.40 37.74
C THR A 4 27.65 72.66 38.09
N ARG A 5 26.65 71.78 37.99
CA ARG A 5 26.42 70.39 37.54
C ARG A 5 24.89 70.14 37.61
N ALA A 6 24.45 69.12 36.88
CA ALA A 6 23.37 68.16 37.21
C ALA A 6 21.87 68.47 36.90
N ALA A 7 21.39 67.78 35.83
CA ALA A 7 20.53 66.57 35.89
C ALA A 7 18.98 66.66 35.72
N VAL A 8 18.53 66.11 34.58
CA VAL A 8 17.59 64.95 34.39
C VAL A 8 16.09 65.21 34.11
N VAL A 9 15.57 64.44 33.12
CA VAL A 9 14.17 64.08 32.74
C VAL A 9 13.44 65.01 31.73
N VAL A 10 12.75 64.60 30.64
CA VAL A 10 12.53 63.37 29.85
C VAL A 10 11.86 63.78 28.52
N ALA A 11 12.19 63.02 27.45
CA ALA A 11 11.46 62.68 26.22
C ALA A 11 10.63 63.72 25.42
N LEU A 12 10.93 63.80 24.12
CA LEU A 12 10.14 63.23 23.00
C LEU A 12 10.62 63.86 21.68
N LEU A 13 11.11 63.05 20.72
CA LEU A 13 10.79 63.14 19.28
C LEU A 13 11.72 62.27 18.40
N SER A 14 11.08 61.39 17.63
CA SER A 14 11.39 60.98 16.24
C SER A 14 12.80 60.52 15.87
N THR A 15 12.90 59.30 15.33
CA THR A 15 13.42 59.09 13.96
C THR A 15 13.17 57.68 13.45
N TRP A 16 12.66 57.63 12.22
CA TRP A 16 12.62 56.47 11.33
C TRP A 16 14.04 56.01 10.94
N LEU A 17 14.11 54.77 10.49
CA LEU A 17 15.24 54.08 9.84
C LEU A 17 16.44 53.74 10.73
N LEU A 18 16.41 52.52 11.29
CA LEU A 18 17.54 51.60 11.24
C LEU A 18 16.98 50.18 11.08
N ALA A 19 17.10 49.65 9.86
CA ALA A 19 16.97 48.23 9.61
C ALA A 19 18.06 47.51 10.42
N SER A 20 17.65 46.74 11.44
CA SER A 20 18.50 45.71 12.02
C SER A 20 17.85 44.37 11.72
N GLU A 21 18.56 43.56 10.95
CA GLU A 21 18.29 42.15 10.71
C GLU A 21 18.28 41.41 12.04
N ALA A 22 17.11 41.34 12.69
CA ALA A 22 16.85 40.31 13.66
C ALA A 22 16.78 38.99 12.87
N LYS A 23 17.90 38.26 12.82
CA LYS A 23 17.93 36.84 12.49
C LYS A 23 17.02 36.12 13.47
N GLY A 24 15.75 36.03 13.12
CA GLY A 24 14.80 35.15 13.77
C GLY A 24 15.38 33.76 13.67
N VAL A 25 15.87 33.24 14.79
CA VAL A 25 16.07 31.81 14.96
C VAL A 25 14.68 31.20 14.82
N VAL A 26 14.32 30.79 13.61
CA VAL A 26 13.17 29.92 13.36
C VAL A 26 13.49 28.65 14.14
N ARG A 27 13.00 28.56 15.37
CA ARG A 27 13.02 27.31 16.13
C ARG A 27 12.15 26.35 15.32
N ARG A 28 12.81 25.50 14.52
CA ARG A 28 12.12 24.37 13.89
C ARG A 28 11.40 23.63 15.01
N PRO A 29 10.09 23.37 14.90
CA PRO A 29 9.40 22.58 15.91
C PRO A 29 10.14 21.26 16.07
N VAL A 30 10.51 20.92 17.31
CA VAL A 30 11.11 19.62 17.61
C VAL A 30 10.10 18.57 17.18
N GLN A 31 10.45 17.78 16.17
CA GLN A 31 9.59 16.69 15.72
C GLN A 31 9.61 15.61 16.80
N ILE A 32 8.53 15.53 17.58
CA ILE A 32 8.33 14.45 18.53
C ILE A 32 7.66 13.32 17.76
N SER A 33 8.37 12.21 17.59
CA SER A 33 7.78 10.97 17.07
C SER A 33 7.33 10.08 18.22
N ARG A 34 6.30 9.26 17.98
CA ARG A 34 5.79 8.28 18.94
C ARG A 34 5.69 6.91 18.29
N SER A 35 6.02 5.88 19.04
CA SER A 35 5.96 4.49 18.59
C SER A 35 4.51 3.99 18.50
N ALA A 36 4.33 2.79 17.96
CA ALA A 36 3.05 2.09 18.00
C ALA A 36 2.48 1.89 19.43
N SER A 37 3.34 1.86 20.46
CA SER A 37 2.95 1.82 21.88
C SER A 37 2.69 3.19 22.50
N GLY A 38 2.92 4.28 21.75
CA GLY A 38 2.72 5.67 22.18
C GLY A 38 3.91 6.27 22.94
N GLU A 39 5.01 5.53 23.08
CA GLU A 39 6.25 6.00 23.70
C GLU A 39 6.95 7.03 22.83
N VAL A 40 7.65 7.99 23.43
CA VAL A 40 8.44 8.97 22.69
C VAL A 40 9.62 8.24 22.03
N VAL A 41 9.78 8.45 20.73
CA VAL A 41 10.84 7.83 19.95
C VAL A 41 12.00 8.80 19.84
N GLU A 42 13.13 8.40 20.44
CA GLU A 42 14.37 9.15 20.33
C GLU A 42 14.95 9.07 18.91
N PRO A 43 15.56 10.16 18.41
CA PRO A 43 16.30 10.13 17.16
C PRO A 43 17.38 9.04 17.17
N TRP A 44 17.50 8.32 16.06
CA TRP A 44 18.55 7.33 15.84
C TRP A 44 19.51 7.82 14.76
N HIS A 45 20.80 7.78 15.05
CA HIS A 45 21.84 8.36 14.18
C HIS A 45 22.48 7.38 13.20
N GLY A 46 21.99 6.13 13.13
CA GLY A 46 22.43 5.17 12.12
C GLY A 46 22.12 5.65 10.70
N LYS A 47 23.05 5.45 9.78
CA LYS A 47 23.00 5.94 8.40
C LYS A 47 23.02 4.84 7.36
N SER A 48 23.42 3.63 7.73
CA SER A 48 23.55 2.48 6.81
C SER A 48 22.68 1.30 7.23
N VAL A 49 22.49 0.37 6.29
CA VAL A 49 21.86 -0.92 6.57
C VAL A 49 22.66 -1.73 7.61
N GLN A 50 23.99 -1.62 7.62
CA GLN A 50 24.81 -2.24 8.65
C GLN A 50 24.55 -1.62 10.03
N ASP A 51 24.29 -0.31 10.11
CA ASP A 51 23.92 0.33 11.38
C ASP A 51 22.57 -0.20 11.87
N LEU A 52 21.60 -0.34 10.96
CA LEU A 52 20.31 -0.97 11.25
C LEU A 52 20.51 -2.38 11.80
N HIS A 53 21.35 -3.20 11.16
CA HIS A 53 21.61 -4.56 11.62
C HIS A 53 22.25 -4.62 13.00
N ARG A 54 23.04 -3.61 13.39
CA ARG A 54 23.59 -3.53 14.77
C ARG A 54 22.53 -3.26 15.83
N GLU A 55 21.35 -2.78 15.45
CA GLU A 55 20.18 -2.64 16.33
C GLU A 55 19.44 -3.96 16.55
N TYR A 56 19.92 -5.10 16.02
CA TYR A 56 19.25 -6.40 16.15
C TYR A 56 18.87 -6.72 17.62
N GLY A 57 19.81 -6.61 18.57
CA GLY A 57 19.53 -6.85 19.99
C GLY A 57 18.70 -5.76 20.67
N ASN A 58 18.56 -4.60 20.02
CA ASN A 58 17.69 -3.51 20.46
C ASN A 58 16.24 -3.69 19.97
N ILE A 59 16.05 -4.37 18.85
CA ILE A 59 14.75 -4.58 18.23
C ILE A 59 14.13 -5.91 18.68
N PHE A 60 14.94 -6.96 18.77
CA PHE A 60 14.50 -8.29 19.17
C PHE A 60 14.91 -8.58 20.63
N LYS A 61 13.96 -8.45 21.55
CA LYS A 61 14.16 -8.59 23.00
C LYS A 61 13.92 -10.00 23.56
N HIS A 62 13.32 -10.87 22.77
CA HIS A 62 12.87 -12.21 23.15
C HIS A 62 13.56 -13.32 22.36
N GLY A 63 14.63 -13.00 21.64
CA GLY A 63 15.63 -13.97 21.19
C GLY A 63 15.83 -13.97 19.68
N ASN A 64 14.81 -14.35 18.91
CA ASN A 64 14.97 -14.52 17.46
C ASN A 64 13.94 -13.74 16.63
N ARG A 65 14.39 -13.32 15.44
CA ARG A 65 13.64 -12.57 14.43
C ARG A 65 12.52 -13.33 13.69
N ASN A 66 12.29 -14.61 13.97
CA ASN A 66 11.38 -15.42 13.15
C ASN A 66 9.98 -14.80 13.11
N ALA A 67 9.45 -14.61 11.90
CA ALA A 67 8.14 -13.97 11.67
C ALA A 67 7.96 -12.58 12.34
N ALA A 68 9.08 -11.92 12.68
CA ALA A 68 9.10 -10.69 13.46
C ALA A 68 9.58 -9.46 12.67
N SER A 69 9.56 -9.53 11.34
CA SER A 69 9.92 -8.42 10.44
C SER A 69 9.14 -7.13 10.70
N HIS A 70 7.93 -7.22 11.26
CA HIS A 70 7.16 -6.06 11.71
C HIS A 70 7.91 -5.18 12.72
N LEU A 71 8.83 -5.73 13.52
CA LEU A 71 9.65 -4.95 14.44
C LEU A 71 10.73 -4.14 13.72
N TRP A 72 11.34 -4.69 12.66
CA TRP A 72 12.23 -3.92 11.78
C TRP A 72 11.47 -2.77 11.11
N SER A 73 10.31 -3.06 10.52
CA SER A 73 9.48 -2.05 9.86
C SER A 73 9.10 -0.93 10.83
N SER A 74 8.65 -1.29 12.03
CA SER A 74 8.20 -0.30 13.02
C SER A 74 9.37 0.53 13.54
N PHE A 75 10.54 -0.09 13.80
CA PHE A 75 11.74 0.63 14.20
C PHE A 75 12.10 1.75 13.22
N ILE A 76 12.04 1.46 11.91
CA ILE A 76 12.38 2.41 10.84
C ILE A 76 11.28 3.46 10.68
N ILE A 77 10.01 3.04 10.62
CA ILE A 77 8.85 3.95 10.43
C ILE A 77 8.75 4.95 11.58
N ASP A 78 8.92 4.50 12.82
CA ASP A 78 8.87 5.34 14.02
C ASP A 78 9.94 6.44 14.01
N ARG A 79 11.06 6.19 13.30
CA ARG A 79 12.19 7.12 13.18
C ARG A 79 12.24 7.86 11.86
N ALA A 80 11.31 7.58 10.94
CA ALA A 80 11.23 8.21 9.63
C ALA A 80 11.27 9.76 9.71
N PRO A 81 10.63 10.44 10.68
CA PRO A 81 10.70 11.91 10.77
C PRO A 81 12.12 12.47 10.89
N PHE A 82 13.06 11.68 11.41
CA PHE A 82 14.44 12.09 11.65
C PHE A 82 15.41 11.73 10.52
N MET A 83 14.93 11.17 9.40
CA MET A 83 15.76 10.75 8.27
C MET A 83 15.14 11.17 6.93
N SER A 84 15.98 11.37 5.92
CA SER A 84 15.51 11.67 4.56
C SER A 84 14.71 10.51 3.98
N LYS A 85 13.86 10.77 2.97
CA LYS A 85 13.17 9.75 2.16
C LYS A 85 14.17 8.74 1.60
N LYS A 86 15.33 9.22 1.11
CA LYS A 86 16.41 8.36 0.59
C LYS A 86 16.91 7.37 1.64
N GLN A 87 17.22 7.85 2.84
CA GLN A 87 17.71 7.00 3.93
C GLN A 87 16.61 6.04 4.42
N PHE A 88 15.36 6.52 4.52
CA PHE A 88 14.21 5.69 4.89
C PHE A 88 14.02 4.50 3.92
N LEU A 89 14.06 4.76 2.61
CA LEU A 89 13.93 3.71 1.59
C LEU A 89 15.09 2.71 1.64
N MET A 90 16.33 3.18 1.77
CA MET A 90 17.52 2.33 1.92
C MET A 90 17.39 1.36 3.10
N LEU A 91 17.10 1.91 4.29
CA LEU A 91 16.99 1.12 5.51
C LEU A 91 15.82 0.13 5.43
N SER A 92 14.72 0.54 4.80
CA SER A 92 13.54 -0.31 4.62
C SER A 92 13.80 -1.54 3.75
N GLY A 93 14.83 -1.52 2.89
CA GLY A 93 15.25 -2.69 2.12
C GLY A 93 16.16 -3.64 2.88
N GLY A 94 16.63 -3.26 4.07
CA GLY A 94 17.70 -3.95 4.80
C GLY A 94 17.33 -5.27 5.48
N TYR A 95 16.13 -5.81 5.25
CA TYR A 95 15.70 -7.05 5.92
C TYR A 95 14.67 -7.82 5.09
N CYS A 96 14.64 -9.13 5.32
CA CYS A 96 13.69 -10.04 4.69
C CYS A 96 12.33 -9.97 5.39
N ALA A 97 11.27 -9.70 4.63
CA ALA A 97 9.91 -9.61 5.17
C ALA A 97 9.38 -10.94 5.75
N VAL A 98 9.81 -12.07 5.20
CA VAL A 98 9.38 -13.41 5.63
C VAL A 98 10.15 -13.87 6.87
N SER A 99 11.48 -13.87 6.80
CA SER A 99 12.31 -14.46 7.86
C SER A 99 12.71 -13.48 8.97
N GLY A 100 12.62 -12.16 8.72
CA GLY A 100 13.21 -11.12 9.56
C GLY A 100 14.74 -11.04 9.49
N SER A 101 15.38 -11.83 8.61
CA SER A 101 16.84 -11.84 8.49
C SER A 101 17.38 -10.52 7.93
N PRO A 102 18.53 -10.03 8.43
CA PRO A 102 19.29 -8.98 7.77
C PRO A 102 19.55 -9.29 6.29
N VAL A 103 19.39 -8.30 5.43
CA VAL A 103 19.67 -8.37 3.98
C VAL A 103 20.50 -7.17 3.58
N GLY A 104 21.49 -7.37 2.71
CA GLY A 104 22.11 -6.29 1.95
C GLY A 104 21.28 -6.04 0.69
N PRO A 105 20.62 -4.88 0.53
CA PRO A 105 19.84 -4.58 -0.66
C PRO A 105 20.74 -4.56 -1.90
N SER A 106 20.46 -5.41 -2.87
CA SER A 106 21.17 -5.50 -4.15
C SER A 106 20.28 -6.15 -5.20
N ASP A 107 20.70 -6.19 -6.46
CA ASP A 107 19.94 -6.83 -7.54
C ASP A 107 19.75 -8.34 -7.33
N ALA A 108 20.71 -8.98 -6.64
CA ALA A 108 20.64 -10.40 -6.30
C ALA A 108 19.63 -10.70 -5.17
N THR A 109 19.37 -9.73 -4.29
CA THR A 109 18.41 -9.87 -3.18
C THR A 109 17.07 -9.21 -3.47
N ARG A 110 16.95 -8.46 -4.58
CA ARG A 110 15.74 -7.77 -5.03
C ARG A 110 14.88 -8.73 -5.85
N HIS A 111 13.71 -9.06 -5.33
CA HIS A 111 12.75 -9.92 -6.00
C HIS A 111 11.55 -9.11 -6.47
N LYS A 112 11.25 -9.20 -7.77
CA LYS A 112 10.05 -8.61 -8.38
C LYS A 112 8.88 -9.54 -8.16
N MET A 113 7.82 -9.03 -7.53
CA MET A 113 6.65 -9.78 -7.10
C MET A 113 5.35 -9.16 -7.63
N ARG A 114 4.31 -9.97 -7.74
CA ARG A 114 2.96 -9.52 -8.06
C ARG A 114 1.95 -10.01 -7.01
N LEU A 115 1.58 -9.13 -6.09
CA LEU A 115 0.79 -9.46 -4.90
C LEU A 115 -0.59 -8.78 -4.91
N ASP A 116 -1.62 -9.43 -4.36
CA ASP A 116 -2.95 -8.82 -4.27
C ASP A 116 -2.95 -7.62 -3.33
N HIS A 117 -3.58 -6.53 -3.77
CA HIS A 117 -3.82 -5.34 -2.95
C HIS A 117 -5.01 -5.58 -2.00
N VAL A 118 -4.91 -5.13 -0.75
CA VAL A 118 -5.87 -5.48 0.30
C VAL A 118 -7.30 -4.99 0.06
N ASP A 119 -7.48 -3.97 -0.78
CA ASP A 119 -8.78 -3.37 -1.09
C ASP A 119 -9.54 -4.10 -2.22
N GLY A 120 -8.91 -5.07 -2.90
CA GLY A 120 -9.49 -5.79 -4.02
C GLY A 120 -9.37 -5.10 -5.38
N SER A 121 -8.57 -4.02 -5.48
CA SER A 121 -8.29 -3.33 -6.76
C SER A 121 -7.49 -4.17 -7.76
N GLY A 122 -6.93 -5.30 -7.32
CA GLY A 122 -6.19 -6.25 -8.17
C GLY A 122 -4.80 -6.53 -7.59
N LYS A 123 -3.88 -6.94 -8.46
CA LYS A 123 -2.49 -7.20 -8.07
C LYS A 123 -1.60 -5.98 -8.31
N GLN A 124 -0.76 -5.67 -7.32
CA GLN A 124 0.30 -4.67 -7.40
C GLN A 124 1.62 -5.35 -7.76
N VAL A 125 2.32 -4.78 -8.73
CA VAL A 125 3.69 -5.18 -9.09
C VAL A 125 4.69 -4.28 -8.37
N GLY A 126 5.73 -4.88 -7.82
CA GLY A 126 6.76 -4.18 -7.06
C GLY A 126 7.91 -5.10 -6.65
N PHE A 127 8.78 -4.59 -5.79
CA PHE A 127 9.94 -5.32 -5.31
C PHE A 127 9.92 -5.51 -3.79
N MET A 128 10.53 -6.60 -3.36
CA MET A 128 10.87 -6.88 -1.97
C MET A 128 12.29 -7.44 -1.90
N TYR A 129 12.93 -7.35 -0.74
CA TYR A 129 14.27 -7.89 -0.52
C TYR A 129 14.24 -9.18 0.28
N TYR A 130 14.88 -10.24 -0.21
CA TYR A 130 14.94 -11.54 0.47
C TYR A 130 16.38 -12.01 0.68
N CYS A 131 16.59 -12.75 1.77
CA CYS A 131 17.90 -13.24 2.18
C CYS A 131 18.31 -14.55 1.49
N CYS A 132 17.36 -15.40 1.14
CA CYS A 132 17.60 -16.71 0.56
C CYS A 132 16.33 -17.33 -0.01
N TRP A 133 16.52 -18.36 -0.83
CA TRP A 133 15.51 -19.39 -1.03
C TRP A 133 15.18 -20.05 0.32
N PRO A 134 13.90 -20.34 0.66
CA PRO A 134 12.70 -20.26 -0.18
C PRO A 134 11.80 -19.03 0.08
N CYS A 135 12.30 -17.95 0.69
CA CYS A 135 11.45 -16.85 1.17
C CYS A 135 10.53 -16.28 0.08
N VAL A 136 10.97 -16.24 -1.18
CA VAL A 136 10.16 -15.82 -2.33
C VAL A 136 8.86 -16.63 -2.48
N CYS A 137 8.91 -17.94 -2.22
CA CYS A 137 7.76 -18.84 -2.33
C CYS A 137 6.80 -18.70 -1.14
N ASP A 138 7.28 -18.24 0.00
CA ASP A 138 6.48 -18.10 1.21
C ASP A 138 5.69 -16.77 1.25
N THR A 139 5.94 -15.88 0.29
CA THR A 139 5.31 -14.55 0.18
C THR A 139 3.89 -14.61 -0.38
N GLN A 140 3.66 -15.32 -1.49
CA GLN A 140 2.44 -15.15 -2.30
C GLN A 140 1.14 -15.49 -1.57
N ASP A 141 1.16 -16.49 -0.67
CA ASP A 141 -0.09 -16.99 -0.09
C ASP A 141 -0.70 -16.04 0.95
N PHE A 142 0.13 -15.34 1.73
CA PHE A 142 -0.35 -14.58 2.89
C PHE A 142 0.00 -13.09 2.87
N ILE A 143 1.04 -12.68 2.13
CA ILE A 143 1.42 -11.27 2.05
C ILE A 143 0.52 -10.58 1.04
N ARG A 144 0.01 -9.41 1.42
CA ARG A 144 -0.76 -8.51 0.56
C ARG A 144 -0.10 -7.14 0.53
N VAL A 145 -0.52 -6.31 -0.42
CA VAL A 145 -0.07 -4.92 -0.52
C VAL A 145 -1.15 -3.99 0.04
N ASP A 146 -0.73 -3.05 0.87
CA ASP A 146 -1.57 -1.97 1.39
C ASP A 146 -0.83 -0.63 1.26
N SER A 147 -1.50 0.47 1.59
CA SER A 147 -0.90 1.79 1.69
C SER A 147 -0.52 2.15 3.13
N LYS A 148 0.50 3.02 3.25
CA LYS A 148 0.80 3.75 4.47
C LYS A 148 1.35 5.14 4.14
N THR A 149 0.72 6.18 4.68
CA THR A 149 1.34 7.52 4.70
C THR A 149 2.39 7.62 5.80
N ILE A 150 3.62 7.97 5.44
CA ILE A 150 4.77 8.07 6.35
C ILE A 150 5.40 9.46 6.20
N GLN A 151 5.59 10.14 7.34
CA GLN A 151 6.30 11.41 7.42
C GLN A 151 7.81 11.15 7.56
N THR A 152 8.58 11.58 6.57
CA THR A 152 10.05 11.63 6.62
C THR A 152 10.53 13.05 6.96
N ALA A 153 11.85 13.25 7.07
CA ALA A 153 12.40 14.61 7.18
C ALA A 153 12.10 15.48 5.95
N ASP A 154 11.83 14.87 4.79
CA ASP A 154 11.60 15.54 3.52
C ASP A 154 10.10 15.84 3.26
N GLY A 155 9.19 15.18 3.97
CA GLY A 155 7.75 15.35 3.79
C GLY A 155 6.94 14.10 4.10
N SER A 156 5.61 14.24 4.06
CA SER A 156 4.70 13.10 4.08
C SER A 156 4.55 12.53 2.68
N HIS A 157 4.74 11.23 2.54
CA HIS A 157 4.50 10.50 1.30
C HIS A 157 3.72 9.22 1.57
N GLU A 158 2.90 8.81 0.61
CA GLU A 158 2.26 7.51 0.62
C GLU A 158 3.23 6.45 0.09
N TYR A 159 3.35 5.34 0.79
CA TYR A 159 4.18 4.20 0.42
C TYR A 159 3.33 2.94 0.33
N MET A 160 3.66 2.09 -0.62
CA MET A 160 3.14 0.72 -0.66
C MET A 160 3.88 -0.12 0.38
N VAL A 161 3.13 -0.90 1.16
CA VAL A 161 3.63 -1.71 2.26
C VAL A 161 3.19 -3.16 2.09
N ALA A 162 4.09 -4.09 2.39
CA ALA A 162 3.78 -5.50 2.50
C ALA A 162 3.17 -5.76 3.87
N VAL A 163 1.99 -6.41 3.89
CA VAL A 163 1.22 -6.62 5.12
C VAL A 163 0.78 -8.07 5.30
N ILE A 164 0.58 -8.44 6.57
CA ILE A 164 -0.15 -9.65 6.98
C ILE A 164 -1.31 -9.27 7.91
N GLY A 165 -2.24 -10.18 8.13
CA GLY A 165 -3.26 -9.95 9.15
C GLY A 165 -2.68 -10.02 10.56
N ASN A 166 -3.45 -9.53 11.54
CA ASN A 166 -2.98 -9.44 12.92
C ASN A 166 -3.16 -10.80 13.60
N PRO A 167 -2.08 -11.56 13.90
CA PRO A 167 -2.20 -12.87 14.54
C PRO A 167 -2.86 -12.78 15.94
N CYS A 168 -2.86 -11.60 16.55
CA CYS A 168 -3.50 -11.37 17.84
C CYS A 168 -5.04 -11.28 17.76
N ASP A 169 -5.62 -11.21 16.56
CA ASP A 169 -7.07 -11.38 16.36
C ASP A 169 -7.51 -12.81 16.75
N ASN A 170 -6.59 -13.77 16.73
CA ASN A 170 -6.79 -15.16 17.17
C ASN A 170 -5.60 -15.66 17.99
N ALA A 171 -5.24 -14.91 19.04
CA ALA A 171 -4.04 -15.14 19.86
C ALA A 171 -3.92 -16.56 20.45
N ALA A 172 -5.03 -17.25 20.70
CA ALA A 172 -5.01 -18.64 21.18
C ALA A 172 -4.25 -19.58 20.23
N ALA A 173 -4.25 -19.28 18.92
CA ALA A 173 -3.52 -20.05 17.92
C ALA A 173 -2.00 -20.04 18.12
N LEU A 174 -1.44 -19.03 18.80
CA LEU A 174 0.02 -18.92 19.05
C LEU A 174 0.54 -20.08 19.93
N SER A 175 -0.30 -20.59 20.82
CA SER A 175 0.02 -21.70 21.72
C SER A 175 -0.26 -23.09 21.13
N LYS A 176 -0.84 -23.16 19.92
CA LYS A 176 -1.18 -24.46 19.31
C LYS A 176 0.09 -25.20 18.91
N PRO A 177 0.22 -26.49 19.30
CA PRO A 177 1.38 -27.28 18.94
C PRO A 177 1.39 -27.58 17.44
N PHE A 178 2.59 -27.61 16.85
CA PHE A 178 2.84 -28.11 15.52
C PHE A 178 4.17 -28.88 15.47
N ASN A 179 4.30 -29.77 14.50
CA ASN A 179 5.55 -30.50 14.27
C ASN A 179 6.47 -29.67 13.37
N GLN A 180 7.69 -29.42 13.84
CA GLN A 180 8.78 -28.81 13.10
C GLN A 180 9.95 -29.82 13.07
N HIS A 181 10.19 -30.44 11.92
CA HIS A 181 11.26 -31.44 11.72
C HIS A 181 11.27 -32.56 12.80
N GLY A 182 10.11 -33.13 13.11
CA GLY A 182 9.99 -34.21 14.09
C GLY A 182 9.90 -33.73 15.54
N ARG A 183 10.09 -32.43 15.82
CA ARG A 183 9.92 -31.84 17.15
C ARG A 183 8.58 -31.11 17.25
N THR A 184 7.78 -31.46 18.26
CA THR A 184 6.59 -30.67 18.61
C THR A 184 7.03 -29.36 19.27
N THR A 185 6.52 -28.24 18.77
CA THR A 185 6.76 -26.88 19.28
C THR A 185 5.51 -26.00 19.10
N THR A 186 5.57 -24.74 19.49
CA THR A 186 4.52 -23.72 19.30
C THR A 186 5.09 -22.46 18.66
N ILE A 187 4.22 -21.52 18.24
CA ILE A 187 4.67 -20.22 17.73
C ILE A 187 5.33 -19.42 18.85
N LEU A 188 4.81 -19.50 20.08
CA LEU A 188 5.40 -18.83 21.24
C LEU A 188 6.86 -19.25 21.51
N GLU A 189 7.21 -20.49 21.20
CA GLU A 189 8.59 -20.99 21.34
C GLU A 189 9.44 -20.67 20.11
N SER A 190 8.89 -20.85 18.91
CA SER A 190 9.63 -20.75 17.64
C SER A 190 9.83 -19.31 17.16
N ALA A 191 8.92 -18.41 17.53
CA ALA A 191 8.87 -17.00 17.16
C ALA A 191 8.51 -16.15 18.39
N ALA A 192 9.42 -16.12 19.37
CA ALA A 192 9.19 -15.53 20.69
C ALA A 192 8.85 -14.02 20.69
N GLU A 193 9.11 -13.32 19.59
CA GLU A 193 8.72 -11.92 19.39
C GLU A 193 7.24 -11.74 19.01
N VAL A 194 6.58 -12.79 18.50
CA VAL A 194 5.17 -12.75 18.11
C VAL A 194 4.31 -12.82 19.37
N ARG A 195 4.10 -11.67 19.99
CA ARG A 195 3.43 -11.52 21.28
C ARG A 195 2.26 -10.56 21.19
N CYS A 196 1.22 -10.84 21.97
CA CYS A 196 -0.01 -10.05 21.96
C CYS A 196 -0.22 -9.29 23.26
N ALA A 197 -0.64 -8.02 23.16
CA ALA A 197 -1.14 -7.23 24.28
C ALA A 197 -2.37 -6.44 23.83
N GLY A 198 -3.47 -6.54 24.58
CA GLY A 198 -4.71 -5.80 24.27
C GLY A 198 -5.29 -6.11 22.87
N GLY A 199 -5.12 -7.35 22.38
CA GLY A 199 -5.55 -7.76 21.04
C GLY A 199 -4.67 -7.26 19.89
N LYS A 200 -3.54 -6.61 20.18
CA LYS A 200 -2.58 -6.11 19.18
C LYS A 200 -1.27 -6.88 19.23
N LEU A 201 -0.65 -7.06 18.07
CA LEU A 201 0.72 -7.54 17.97
C LEU A 201 1.66 -6.46 18.53
N ILE A 202 2.43 -6.82 19.55
CA ILE A 202 3.29 -5.87 20.28
C ILE A 202 4.34 -5.31 19.32
N GLY A 203 4.52 -3.98 19.33
CA GLY A 203 5.53 -3.31 18.52
C GLY A 203 5.20 -3.22 17.03
N ALA A 204 4.01 -3.63 16.59
CA ALA A 204 3.62 -3.56 15.19
C ALA A 204 3.01 -2.21 14.80
N THR A 205 3.58 -1.58 13.78
CA THR A 205 2.95 -0.48 13.05
C THR A 205 1.91 -1.01 12.07
N MET A 206 0.74 -0.37 12.05
CA MET A 206 -0.38 -0.77 11.22
C MET A 206 -0.46 0.05 9.93
N SER A 207 -0.83 -0.60 8.83
CA SER A 207 -1.15 0.04 7.55
C SER A 207 -2.46 0.84 7.61
N ASP A 208 -2.79 1.56 6.54
CA ASP A 208 -3.98 2.42 6.51
C ASP A 208 -5.29 1.62 6.57
N ASN A 209 -5.31 0.37 6.10
CA ASN A 209 -6.43 -0.56 6.30
C ASN A 209 -6.29 -1.43 7.57
N GLY A 210 -5.32 -1.11 8.43
CA GLY A 210 -5.17 -1.69 9.78
C GLY A 210 -4.56 -3.08 9.80
N TYR A 211 -3.73 -3.43 8.81
CA TYR A 211 -2.97 -4.68 8.75
C TYR A 211 -1.56 -4.49 9.31
N VAL A 212 -0.91 -5.57 9.75
CA VAL A 212 0.44 -5.51 10.30
C VAL A 212 1.42 -5.29 9.16
N ILE A 213 2.18 -4.18 9.21
CA ILE A 213 3.25 -3.91 8.24
C ILE A 213 4.44 -4.80 8.57
N ILE A 214 4.95 -5.51 7.56
CA ILE A 214 6.13 -6.39 7.67
C ILE A 214 7.28 -5.98 6.76
N SER A 215 7.05 -5.09 5.79
CA SER A 215 8.09 -4.44 4.97
C SER A 215 7.48 -3.34 4.11
N LEU A 216 8.31 -2.52 3.46
CA LEU A 216 7.86 -1.77 2.29
C LEU A 216 7.67 -2.71 1.10
N PHE A 217 6.74 -2.36 0.21
CA PHE A 217 6.61 -2.97 -1.11
C PHE A 217 7.06 -1.94 -2.13
N PHE A 218 8.30 -2.04 -2.61
CA PHE A 218 8.91 -0.98 -3.41
C PHE A 218 8.26 -0.93 -4.81
N SER A 219 7.93 0.28 -5.28
CA SER A 219 7.29 0.43 -6.60
C SER A 219 8.20 -0.07 -7.72
N ALA A 220 7.62 -0.75 -8.71
CA ALA A 220 8.29 -1.11 -9.96
C ALA A 220 8.22 -0.01 -11.03
N ALA A 221 7.51 1.09 -10.75
CA ALA A 221 7.41 2.22 -11.66
C ALA A 221 8.62 3.15 -11.49
N GLY A 222 9.51 3.16 -12.48
CA GLY A 222 10.65 4.07 -12.59
C GLY A 222 11.15 4.11 -14.05
N PRO A 223 11.74 5.22 -14.51
CA PRO A 223 12.21 5.38 -15.89
C PRO A 223 13.40 4.48 -16.27
N LYS A 224 14.05 3.81 -15.31
CA LYS A 224 15.20 2.94 -15.54
C LYS A 224 14.94 1.48 -15.21
N GLN A 225 15.55 0.59 -16.00
CA GLN A 225 15.59 -0.83 -15.70
C GLN A 225 16.56 -1.08 -14.55
N VAL A 226 16.04 -1.52 -13.41
CA VAL A 226 16.83 -2.03 -12.28
C VAL A 226 17.01 -3.53 -12.40
N GLY A 227 18.13 -4.09 -11.91
CA GLY A 227 18.31 -5.54 -11.85
C GLY A 227 17.44 -6.17 -10.76
N PHE A 228 16.86 -7.34 -11.04
CA PHE A 228 16.02 -8.08 -10.10
C PHE A 228 16.02 -9.57 -10.44
N GLN A 229 15.59 -10.37 -9.46
CA GLN A 229 15.15 -11.75 -9.63
C GLN A 229 13.63 -11.74 -9.86
N ASP A 230 13.11 -12.40 -10.89
CA ASP A 230 11.65 -12.45 -11.13
C ASP A 230 11.02 -13.65 -10.41
N GLU A 231 9.82 -13.52 -9.82
CA GLU A 231 9.12 -14.67 -9.21
C GLU A 231 8.94 -15.83 -10.16
N VAL A 232 8.73 -15.54 -11.44
CA VAL A 232 8.45 -16.56 -12.46
C VAL A 232 9.61 -17.56 -12.57
N ASP A 233 10.84 -17.12 -12.34
CA ASP A 233 12.02 -17.98 -12.36
C ASP A 233 12.02 -19.02 -11.22
N PHE A 234 11.22 -18.79 -10.17
CA PHE A 234 11.09 -19.68 -9.02
C PHE A 234 9.82 -20.52 -9.03
N GLU A 235 8.93 -20.37 -10.01
CA GLU A 235 7.59 -20.99 -10.02
C GLU A 235 7.66 -22.50 -9.80
N PHE A 236 8.54 -23.20 -10.52
CA PHE A 236 8.73 -24.65 -10.37
C PHE A 236 9.20 -25.05 -8.96
N MET A 237 10.14 -24.29 -8.39
CA MET A 237 10.66 -24.55 -7.04
C MET A 237 9.61 -24.24 -5.98
N CYS A 238 8.79 -23.22 -6.18
CA CYS A 238 7.70 -22.86 -5.28
C CYS A 238 6.58 -23.90 -5.28
N GLU A 239 6.22 -24.42 -6.46
CA GLU A 239 5.25 -25.51 -6.56
C GLU A 239 5.78 -26.81 -5.92
N ASP A 240 7.08 -27.09 -6.01
CA ASP A 240 7.68 -28.22 -5.29
C ASP A 240 7.62 -28.05 -3.77
N ARG A 241 8.03 -26.88 -3.26
CA ARG A 241 7.92 -26.56 -1.83
C ARG A 241 6.49 -26.68 -1.32
N LYS A 242 5.51 -26.26 -2.12
CA LYS A 242 4.08 -26.38 -1.82
C LYS A 242 3.63 -27.84 -1.78
N ARG A 243 4.05 -28.69 -2.72
CA ARG A 243 3.79 -30.14 -2.69
C ARG A 243 4.37 -30.81 -1.45
N GLN A 244 5.52 -30.33 -0.96
CA GLN A 244 6.12 -30.79 0.29
C GLN A 244 5.47 -30.20 1.55
N GLY A 245 4.44 -29.35 1.40
CA GLY A 245 3.70 -28.78 2.51
C GLY A 245 4.44 -27.67 3.28
N TYR A 246 5.43 -27.01 2.66
CA TYR A 246 6.22 -25.94 3.28
C TYR A 246 6.88 -26.37 4.61
N ASN A 247 7.27 -27.65 4.71
CA ASN A 247 7.65 -28.34 5.94
C ASN A 247 9.04 -28.00 6.52
N SER A 248 9.62 -26.85 6.15
CA SER A 248 10.98 -26.51 6.55
C SER A 248 11.31 -25.01 6.52
N GLY A 249 12.37 -24.66 7.24
CA GLY A 249 12.96 -23.33 7.28
C GLY A 249 12.14 -22.30 8.06
N MET A 250 12.65 -21.06 8.12
CA MET A 250 11.97 -19.95 8.80
C MET A 250 10.64 -19.59 8.12
N GLY A 251 10.54 -19.85 6.82
CA GLY A 251 9.31 -19.69 6.07
C GLY A 251 8.13 -20.50 6.61
N GLU A 252 8.37 -21.70 7.14
CA GLU A 252 7.32 -22.49 7.79
C GLU A 252 6.70 -21.72 8.97
N ILE A 253 7.56 -21.15 9.84
CA ILE A 253 7.13 -20.40 11.02
C ILE A 253 6.36 -19.16 10.60
N PHE A 254 6.89 -18.40 9.62
CA PHE A 254 6.22 -17.24 9.06
C PHE A 254 4.82 -17.57 8.54
N ARG A 255 4.69 -18.62 7.73
CA ARG A 255 3.41 -19.04 7.16
C ARG A 255 2.42 -19.41 8.25
N LYS A 256 2.85 -20.11 9.29
CA LYS A 256 1.96 -20.43 10.42
C LYS A 256 1.49 -19.18 11.15
N VAL A 257 2.35 -18.18 11.36
CA VAL A 257 1.94 -16.88 11.94
C VAL A 257 0.93 -16.16 11.04
N ALA A 258 1.26 -16.02 9.75
CA ALA A 258 0.43 -15.29 8.80
C ALA A 258 -0.93 -15.98 8.54
N ALA A 259 -1.00 -17.30 8.70
CA ALA A 259 -2.23 -18.09 8.59
C ALA A 259 -3.18 -17.97 9.80
N ILE A 260 -2.75 -17.42 10.94
CA ILE A 260 -3.60 -17.29 12.14
C ILE A 260 -4.82 -16.42 11.89
N ALA A 261 -4.61 -15.33 11.15
CA ALA A 261 -5.63 -14.36 10.77
C ALA A 261 -5.28 -13.84 9.37
N PRO A 262 -5.56 -14.60 8.30
CA PRO A 262 -5.15 -14.22 6.95
C PRO A 262 -5.85 -12.94 6.49
N VAL A 263 -5.19 -12.18 5.62
CA VAL A 263 -5.79 -11.00 4.99
C VAL A 263 -6.88 -11.43 4.02
N VAL A 264 -8.11 -11.00 4.26
CA VAL A 264 -9.22 -11.19 3.33
C VAL A 264 -9.32 -9.95 2.45
N VAL A 265 -8.97 -10.12 1.18
CA VAL A 265 -8.98 -9.05 0.17
C VAL A 265 -10.39 -8.45 0.06
N GLY A 266 -10.47 -7.12 0.08
CA GLY A 266 -11.71 -6.35 0.03
C GLY A 266 -12.50 -6.30 1.35
N ALA A 267 -12.24 -7.19 2.31
CA ALA A 267 -13.09 -7.33 3.51
C ALA A 267 -12.99 -6.14 4.46
N ARG A 268 -11.78 -5.62 4.74
CA ARG A 268 -11.63 -4.47 5.67
C ARG A 268 -11.98 -3.13 5.03
N SER A 269 -11.78 -2.98 3.72
CA SER A 269 -12.29 -1.82 2.98
C SER A 269 -13.83 -1.82 2.98
N ALA A 270 -14.45 -3.00 2.84
CA ALA A 270 -15.90 -3.18 3.04
C ALA A 270 -16.34 -2.87 4.46
N ALA A 271 -15.63 -3.40 5.45
CA ALA A 271 -15.97 -3.20 6.86
C ALA A 271 -15.77 -1.76 7.35
N ARG A 272 -14.81 -1.02 6.78
CA ARG A 272 -14.55 0.40 7.09
C ARG A 272 -15.83 1.25 6.95
N TRP A 273 -16.69 0.87 6.02
CA TRP A 273 -17.90 1.61 5.65
C TRP A 273 -19.20 0.87 6.00
N LEU A 274 -19.12 -0.21 6.80
CA LEU A 274 -20.32 -0.86 7.31
C LEU A 274 -21.10 0.12 8.20
N PRO A 275 -22.45 0.14 8.09
CA PRO A 275 -23.29 0.93 8.98
C PRO A 275 -23.06 0.57 10.44
N PRO A 276 -22.59 1.51 11.29
CA PRO A 276 -22.35 1.23 12.71
C PRO A 276 -23.60 0.71 13.42
N ALA A 277 -24.79 1.16 13.02
CA ALA A 277 -26.06 0.66 13.54
C ALA A 277 -26.23 -0.87 13.40
N GLN A 278 -25.71 -1.46 12.32
CA GLN A 278 -25.77 -2.91 12.04
C GLN A 278 -24.71 -3.71 12.81
N MET A 279 -23.72 -3.06 13.41
CA MET A 279 -22.68 -3.73 14.18
C MET A 279 -23.18 -4.14 15.57
N THR A 280 -22.68 -5.26 16.07
CA THR A 280 -22.82 -5.66 17.48
C THR A 280 -21.97 -4.76 18.39
N SER A 281 -22.30 -4.67 19.69
CA SER A 281 -21.51 -3.89 20.65
C SER A 281 -20.04 -4.32 20.72
N ARG A 282 -19.75 -5.61 20.48
CA ARG A 282 -18.38 -6.13 20.39
C ARG A 282 -17.66 -5.63 19.14
N GLN A 283 -18.33 -5.65 17.98
CA GLN A 283 -17.78 -5.14 16.72
C GLN A 283 -17.54 -3.62 16.79
N LEU A 284 -18.47 -2.87 17.38
CA LEU A 284 -18.33 -1.43 17.59
C LEU A 284 -17.09 -1.10 18.43
N LYS A 285 -16.92 -1.77 19.58
CA LYS A 285 -15.74 -1.58 20.45
C LYS A 285 -14.44 -1.94 19.74
N LEU A 286 -14.43 -3.03 18.97
CA LEU A 286 -13.25 -3.45 18.21
C LEU A 286 -12.88 -2.43 17.12
N GLU A 287 -13.87 -1.94 16.37
CA GLU A 287 -13.64 -0.96 15.31
C GLU A 287 -13.24 0.41 15.87
N MET A 288 -13.81 0.83 16.99
CA MET A 288 -13.36 2.03 17.71
C MET A 288 -11.91 1.91 18.19
N ALA A 289 -11.54 0.77 18.78
CA ALA A 289 -10.16 0.50 19.20
C ALA A 289 -9.19 0.46 18.01
N ARG A 290 -9.65 -0.05 16.86
CA ARG A 290 -8.89 -0.05 15.59
C ARG A 290 -8.64 1.37 15.09
N ARG A 291 -9.64 2.25 15.20
CA ARG A 291 -9.58 3.66 14.79
C ARG A 291 -8.92 4.57 15.82
N GLY A 292 -8.49 4.04 16.97
CA GLY A 292 -7.95 4.85 18.06
C GLY A 292 -8.97 5.80 18.69
N LEU A 293 -10.26 5.54 18.51
CA LEU A 293 -11.33 6.31 19.12
C LEU A 293 -11.47 5.93 20.59
N ASN A 294 -11.49 6.92 21.47
CA ASN A 294 -11.67 6.69 22.89
C ASN A 294 -13.15 6.37 23.18
N ALA A 295 -13.44 5.11 23.53
CA ALA A 295 -14.77 4.69 23.96
C ALA A 295 -15.03 4.92 25.46
N ARG A 296 -14.10 5.54 26.21
CA ARG A 296 -14.31 5.82 27.64
C ARG A 296 -15.49 6.76 27.82
N GLY A 297 -16.53 6.27 28.50
CA GLY A 297 -17.78 6.99 28.74
C GLY A 297 -18.94 6.51 27.87
N ALA A 298 -18.69 5.79 26.78
CA ALA A 298 -19.74 5.21 25.96
C ALA A 298 -20.21 3.88 26.59
N SER A 299 -21.31 3.94 27.33
CA SER A 299 -21.91 2.77 27.99
C SER A 299 -22.96 2.10 27.13
N GLU A 300 -23.64 2.89 26.29
CA GLU A 300 -24.73 2.43 25.45
C GLU A 300 -24.29 2.16 24.01
N LYS A 301 -24.97 1.21 23.35
CA LYS A 301 -24.70 0.89 21.93
C LYS A 301 -24.88 2.12 21.04
N SER A 302 -25.89 2.95 21.32
CA SER A 302 -26.20 4.17 20.56
C SER A 302 -25.06 5.19 20.59
N GLU A 303 -24.37 5.34 21.72
CA GLU A 303 -23.23 6.24 21.87
C GLU A 303 -22.03 5.76 21.04
N LEU A 304 -21.76 4.45 21.06
CA LEU A 304 -20.71 3.84 20.24
C LEU A 304 -21.00 4.00 18.74
N VAL A 305 -22.27 3.84 18.33
CA VAL A 305 -22.74 4.05 16.96
C VAL A 305 -22.51 5.50 16.55
N ALA A 306 -22.96 6.48 17.35
CA ALA A 306 -22.83 7.90 17.03
C ALA A 306 -21.37 8.35 16.89
N LEU A 307 -20.49 7.90 17.79
CA LEU A 307 -19.05 8.18 17.71
C LEU A 307 -18.43 7.61 16.45
N LEU A 308 -18.79 6.38 16.08
CA LEU A 308 -18.23 5.72 14.90
C LEU A 308 -18.75 6.35 13.60
N GLU A 309 -20.04 6.69 13.54
CA GLU A 309 -20.63 7.42 12.40
C GLU A 309 -19.99 8.80 12.22
N GLN A 310 -19.77 9.55 13.30
CA GLN A 310 -19.08 10.83 13.25
C GLN A 310 -17.66 10.69 12.70
N SER A 311 -16.93 9.66 13.16
CA SER A 311 -15.59 9.35 12.65
C SER A 311 -15.61 8.99 11.16
N GLN A 312 -16.53 8.12 10.73
CA GLN A 312 -16.69 7.74 9.32
C GLN A 312 -17.04 8.94 8.43
N ARG A 313 -17.97 9.82 8.84
CA ARG A 313 -18.28 11.07 8.12
C ARG A 313 -17.06 11.95 7.93
N SER A 314 -16.28 12.13 9.00
CA SER A 314 -15.07 12.95 8.93
C SER A 314 -14.04 12.36 7.98
N GLU A 315 -13.91 11.03 7.89
CA GLU A 315 -13.00 10.37 6.97
C GLU A 315 -13.46 10.51 5.51
N LEU A 316 -14.73 10.25 5.20
CA LEU A 316 -15.27 10.41 3.84
C LEU A 316 -15.00 11.80 3.28
N ARG A 317 -15.19 12.84 4.10
CA ARG A 317 -14.98 14.23 3.67
C ARG A 317 -13.52 14.55 3.34
N LYS A 318 -12.57 13.86 3.99
CA LYS A 318 -11.13 14.02 3.76
C LYS A 318 -10.66 13.33 2.47
N LEU A 319 -11.38 12.33 1.98
CA LEU A 319 -11.00 11.61 0.77
C LEU A 319 -11.02 12.51 -0.48
N GLY A 320 -10.12 12.24 -1.41
CA GLY A 320 -10.11 12.84 -2.74
C GLY A 320 -11.22 12.28 -3.63
N VAL A 321 -11.53 12.97 -4.73
CA VAL A 321 -12.61 12.57 -5.66
C VAL A 321 -12.38 11.16 -6.23
N MET A 322 -11.14 10.82 -6.59
CA MET A 322 -10.81 9.47 -7.08
C MET A 322 -11.08 8.39 -6.03
N GLN A 323 -10.64 8.60 -4.79
CA GLN A 323 -10.85 7.67 -3.68
C GLN A 323 -12.34 7.48 -3.39
N LEU A 324 -13.13 8.58 -3.41
CA LEU A 324 -14.57 8.51 -3.24
C LEU A 324 -15.26 7.72 -4.36
N ARG A 325 -14.86 7.91 -5.63
CA ARG A 325 -15.39 7.14 -6.75
C ARG A 325 -15.05 5.65 -6.63
N GLN A 326 -13.83 5.34 -6.22
CA GLN A 326 -13.40 3.95 -6.00
C GLN A 326 -14.22 3.28 -4.90
N GLU A 327 -14.46 3.97 -3.78
CA GLU A 327 -15.28 3.45 -2.69
C GLU A 327 -16.75 3.28 -3.09
N ALA A 328 -17.31 4.22 -3.86
CA ALA A 328 -18.67 4.12 -4.37
C ALA A 328 -18.83 2.93 -5.33
N PHE A 329 -17.88 2.75 -6.24
CA PHE A 329 -17.82 1.59 -7.12
C PHE A 329 -17.72 0.28 -6.32
N ARG A 330 -16.88 0.25 -5.28
CA ARG A 330 -16.69 -0.91 -4.40
C ARG A 330 -17.94 -1.28 -3.61
N LEU A 331 -18.76 -0.29 -3.25
CA LEU A 331 -20.07 -0.49 -2.62
C LEU A 331 -21.18 -0.80 -3.64
N GLY A 332 -20.87 -0.87 -4.93
CA GLY A 332 -21.85 -1.13 -5.99
C GLY A 332 -22.86 0.01 -6.18
N LEU A 333 -22.48 1.24 -5.83
CA LEU A 333 -23.37 2.40 -5.93
C LEU A 333 -23.38 2.95 -7.36
N ASP A 334 -24.57 3.30 -7.84
CA ASP A 334 -24.73 3.99 -9.13
C ASP A 334 -24.26 5.44 -9.00
N LEU A 335 -23.34 5.83 -9.88
CA LEU A 335 -22.78 7.18 -9.94
C LEU A 335 -23.53 8.10 -10.91
N LYS A 336 -24.64 7.64 -11.50
CA LYS A 336 -25.46 8.46 -12.39
C LYS A 336 -26.03 9.67 -11.63
N GLY A 337 -25.79 10.87 -12.17
CA GLY A 337 -26.26 12.14 -11.57
C GLY A 337 -25.34 12.70 -10.48
N VAL A 338 -24.20 12.07 -10.22
CA VAL A 338 -23.18 12.58 -9.29
C VAL A 338 -22.27 13.56 -10.03
N ALA A 339 -22.43 14.86 -9.78
CA ALA A 339 -21.73 15.90 -10.51
C ALA A 339 -20.41 16.30 -9.84
N ASP A 340 -20.37 16.31 -8.51
CA ASP A 340 -19.23 16.83 -7.76
C ASP A 340 -18.82 15.95 -6.56
N LYS A 341 -17.83 16.45 -5.80
CA LYS A 341 -17.33 15.78 -4.59
C LYS A 341 -18.41 15.72 -3.49
N ALA A 342 -19.22 16.75 -3.35
CA ALA A 342 -20.25 16.80 -2.32
C ALA A 342 -21.33 15.74 -2.58
N ASP A 343 -21.72 15.54 -3.84
CA ASP A 343 -22.63 14.47 -4.26
C ASP A 343 -22.06 13.07 -3.94
N LEU A 344 -20.77 12.84 -4.24
CA LEU A 344 -20.09 11.58 -3.91
C LEU A 344 -20.09 11.31 -2.40
N VAL A 345 -19.73 12.31 -1.60
CA VAL A 345 -19.73 12.19 -0.14
C VAL A 345 -21.15 11.93 0.35
N ALA A 346 -22.17 12.64 -0.14
CA ALA A 346 -23.56 12.45 0.28
C ALA A 346 -24.13 11.08 -0.12
N LEU A 347 -23.72 10.55 -1.28
CA LEU A 347 -24.09 9.20 -1.72
C LEU A 347 -23.48 8.14 -0.79
N LEU A 348 -22.20 8.27 -0.47
CA LEU A 348 -21.49 7.37 0.43
C LEU A 348 -22.01 7.48 1.88
N GLU A 349 -22.24 8.69 2.40
CA GLU A 349 -22.82 8.90 3.73
C GLU A 349 -24.18 8.18 3.84
N ARG A 350 -25.05 8.27 2.81
CA ARG A 350 -26.33 7.55 2.77
C ARG A 350 -26.17 6.03 2.79
N ALA A 351 -25.31 5.50 1.93
CA ALA A 351 -25.07 4.06 1.82
C ALA A 351 -24.47 3.47 3.11
N THR A 352 -23.65 4.26 3.81
CA THR A 352 -22.83 3.77 4.93
C THR A 352 -23.39 4.10 6.29
N MET A 353 -24.36 5.01 6.41
CA MET A 353 -24.94 5.41 7.71
C MET A 353 -26.43 5.10 7.83
N GLY A 354 -27.03 4.49 6.80
CA GLY A 354 -28.42 4.06 6.83
C GLY A 354 -29.42 5.20 7.07
N THR A 355 -29.09 6.43 6.67
CA THR A 355 -30.04 7.53 6.78
C THR A 355 -31.26 7.21 5.89
N PRO A 356 -32.48 7.20 6.46
CA PRO A 356 -33.67 6.91 5.69
C PRO A 356 -33.80 7.98 4.60
N THR A 357 -33.97 7.52 3.37
CA THR A 357 -34.37 8.38 2.25
C THR A 357 -35.66 9.08 2.67
N PRO A 358 -35.80 10.42 2.54
CA PRO A 358 -37.12 11.01 2.58
C PRO A 358 -37.92 10.32 1.48
N ALA A 359 -38.98 9.61 1.85
CA ALA A 359 -39.86 8.98 0.88
C ALA A 359 -40.29 10.03 -0.12
N LEU A 360 -39.99 9.80 -1.41
CA LEU A 360 -40.54 10.56 -2.51
C LEU A 360 -42.06 10.46 -2.41
N GLY A 361 -42.67 11.50 -1.83
CA GLY A 361 -44.10 11.65 -1.73
C GLY A 361 -44.70 11.64 -3.13
N SER A 362 -45.65 10.74 -3.35
CA SER A 362 -46.55 10.79 -4.49
C SER A 362 -47.29 12.15 -4.51
N PRO A 363 -47.54 12.73 -5.69
CA PRO A 363 -48.24 14.00 -5.79
C PRO A 363 -49.74 13.74 -5.66
N ASP A 364 -50.40 14.40 -4.71
CA ASP A 364 -51.85 14.59 -4.73
C ASP A 364 -52.14 16.08 -4.96
N PRO A 365 -53.20 16.44 -5.73
CA PRO A 365 -53.34 17.73 -6.37
C PRO A 365 -54.23 18.68 -5.56
N GLY A 366 -53.94 19.97 -5.69
CA GLY A 366 -54.88 21.06 -5.42
C GLY A 366 -54.72 21.71 -4.06
N ASP A 367 -54.13 22.91 -4.04
CA ASP A 367 -54.92 24.09 -3.71
C ASP A 367 -54.24 25.35 -4.24
N ASP A 368 -55.08 26.26 -4.74
CA ASP A 368 -54.72 27.52 -5.37
C ASP A 368 -54.17 28.52 -4.36
N SER A 369 -53.06 29.19 -4.67
CA SER A 369 -52.85 30.62 -4.39
C SER A 369 -51.46 31.10 -4.82
N ASN A 370 -51.40 31.67 -6.02
CA ASN A 370 -51.07 33.08 -6.20
C ASN A 370 -49.85 33.63 -5.42
N ASN A 371 -48.67 33.69 -6.06
CA ASN A 371 -48.05 34.99 -6.27
C ASN A 371 -47.04 34.99 -7.43
N ASN A 372 -47.27 35.95 -8.32
CA ASN A 372 -46.35 36.47 -9.32
C ASN A 372 -44.96 36.78 -8.72
N ASN A 373 -43.89 36.43 -9.42
CA ASN A 373 -43.21 37.48 -10.17
C ASN A 373 -42.42 36.98 -11.39
N ASN A 374 -42.64 37.76 -12.44
CA ASN A 374 -42.23 37.66 -13.82
C ASN A 374 -40.78 38.15 -14.01
N ASN A 375 -39.99 37.44 -14.83
CA ASN A 375 -39.24 37.95 -15.99
C ASN A 375 -38.30 36.82 -16.46
N ASN A 376 -38.56 36.08 -17.55
CA ASN A 376 -38.86 36.44 -18.95
C ASN A 376 -37.70 37.12 -19.69
N ASN A 377 -36.94 36.32 -20.46
CA ASN A 377 -36.71 36.49 -21.91
C ASN A 377 -35.96 35.22 -22.37
N ASN A 378 -36.50 34.30 -23.19
CA ASN A 378 -36.90 34.41 -24.60
C ASN A 378 -35.74 34.91 -25.49
N ASN A 379 -35.34 34.33 -26.62
CA ASN A 379 -36.05 33.50 -27.59
C ASN A 379 -35.04 32.85 -28.55
N ASN A 380 -35.47 31.76 -29.20
CA ASN A 380 -35.11 31.23 -30.53
C ASN A 380 -33.89 31.78 -31.30
N ASN A 381 -33.13 30.89 -31.94
CA ASN A 381 -33.37 30.60 -33.37
C ASN A 381 -32.70 29.31 -33.90
N LYS A 382 -33.39 28.74 -34.89
CA LYS A 382 -33.04 27.68 -35.84
C LYS A 382 -31.62 27.79 -36.43
N HIS A 383 -30.98 26.64 -36.67
CA HIS A 383 -30.63 26.21 -38.03
C HIS A 383 -30.26 24.73 -38.15
N ASN A 384 -30.85 24.08 -39.17
CA ASN A 384 -30.35 22.99 -40.02
C ASN A 384 -28.93 22.46 -39.72
N ASN A 385 -28.76 21.13 -39.65
CA ASN A 385 -28.57 20.38 -40.89
C ASN A 385 -28.75 18.87 -40.74
N ASN A 386 -29.37 18.33 -41.78
CA ASN A 386 -29.60 16.94 -42.10
C ASN A 386 -28.26 16.28 -42.51
N ASN A 387 -27.92 15.08 -42.03
CA ASN A 387 -27.53 14.01 -42.95
C ASN A 387 -27.59 12.62 -42.30
N ASN A 388 -28.58 11.88 -42.76
CA ASN A 388 -28.69 10.44 -42.71
C ASN A 388 -27.88 9.90 -43.91
N ASN A 389 -26.88 9.02 -43.71
CA ASN A 389 -26.78 7.88 -44.63
C ASN A 389 -26.00 6.69 -44.07
N ASN A 390 -26.57 5.56 -44.48
CA ASN A 390 -26.27 4.17 -44.20
C ASN A 390 -25.25 3.62 -45.21
N ASN A 391 -24.67 2.45 -44.89
CA ASN A 391 -23.83 1.57 -45.71
C ASN A 391 -22.44 2.12 -46.13
N ASN A 392 -21.35 1.35 -46.17
CA ASN A 392 -21.28 -0.01 -46.68
C ASN A 392 -20.01 -0.75 -46.21
N ASN A 393 -20.14 -2.07 -46.21
CA ASN A 393 -19.07 -3.04 -46.05
C ASN A 393 -18.14 -3.05 -47.28
N ASN A 394 -16.94 -3.58 -47.04
CA ASN A 394 -16.05 -4.24 -48.01
C ASN A 394 -15.00 -3.37 -48.75
N HIS A 395 -13.74 -3.38 -48.28
CA HIS A 395 -12.62 -3.68 -49.18
C HIS A 395 -11.33 -4.16 -48.46
N ASN A 396 -10.98 -5.41 -48.77
CA ASN A 396 -9.65 -5.92 -49.15
C ASN A 396 -8.38 -5.48 -48.39
N ASN A 397 -7.87 -6.43 -47.61
CA ASN A 397 -6.69 -7.23 -47.95
C ASN A 397 -5.51 -6.46 -48.60
N LYS A 398 -4.83 -5.63 -47.80
CA LYS A 398 -3.42 -5.28 -48.00
C LYS A 398 -2.72 -5.27 -46.64
N ASN A 399 -1.54 -5.87 -46.59
CA ASN A 399 -0.55 -5.91 -45.50
C ASN A 399 -0.58 -7.11 -44.55
N ASN A 400 -0.30 -8.31 -45.09
CA ASN A 400 0.09 -9.47 -44.28
C ASN A 400 1.56 -9.45 -43.78
N ASN A 401 2.26 -8.32 -43.85
CA ASN A 401 3.66 -8.23 -43.40
C ASN A 401 3.96 -7.01 -42.52
N LYS A 402 2.95 -6.44 -41.86
CA LYS A 402 3.21 -5.41 -40.86
C LYS A 402 3.79 -6.05 -39.60
N PRO A 403 4.93 -5.58 -39.05
CA PRO A 403 5.42 -6.04 -37.75
C PRO A 403 4.35 -5.86 -36.68
N PHE A 404 4.19 -6.82 -35.76
CA PHE A 404 3.16 -6.75 -34.71
C PHE A 404 3.24 -5.44 -33.89
N ALA A 405 4.45 -4.91 -33.69
CA ALA A 405 4.67 -3.64 -32.99
C ALA A 405 3.94 -2.45 -33.64
N GLU A 406 3.67 -2.50 -34.94
CA GLU A 406 3.03 -1.40 -35.67
C GLU A 406 1.53 -1.63 -35.91
N MET A 407 1.00 -2.81 -35.58
CA MET A 407 -0.44 -3.08 -35.67
C MET A 407 -1.23 -2.32 -34.60
N THR A 408 -2.49 -2.02 -34.88
CA THR A 408 -3.45 -1.51 -33.90
C THR A 408 -3.90 -2.63 -32.95
N VAL A 409 -4.42 -2.28 -31.77
CA VAL A 409 -4.95 -3.28 -30.81
C VAL A 409 -6.05 -4.14 -31.44
N ARG A 410 -6.86 -3.57 -32.33
CA ARG A 410 -7.91 -4.30 -33.06
C ARG A 410 -7.33 -5.36 -33.99
N GLU A 411 -6.32 -5.01 -34.77
CA GLU A 411 -5.61 -5.93 -35.67
C GLU A 411 -4.87 -7.03 -34.89
N LEU A 412 -4.27 -6.68 -33.76
CA LEU A 412 -3.59 -7.64 -32.88
C LEU A 412 -4.56 -8.65 -32.26
N ARG A 413 -5.73 -8.21 -31.79
CA ARG A 413 -6.79 -9.11 -31.30
C ARG A 413 -7.29 -10.07 -32.38
N GLU A 414 -7.42 -9.58 -33.61
CA GLU A 414 -7.80 -10.43 -34.75
C GLU A 414 -6.73 -11.49 -35.03
N GLN A 415 -5.44 -11.14 -34.94
CA GLN A 415 -4.33 -12.10 -35.09
C GLN A 415 -4.28 -13.13 -33.95
N VAL A 416 -4.55 -12.72 -32.70
CA VAL A 416 -4.60 -13.62 -31.53
C VAL A 416 -5.75 -14.64 -31.69
N SER A 417 -6.92 -14.16 -32.11
CA SER A 417 -8.07 -15.00 -32.40
C SER A 417 -7.81 -15.97 -33.57
N LYS A 418 -7.21 -15.48 -34.67
CA LYS A 418 -6.82 -16.33 -35.82
C LYS A 418 -5.83 -17.44 -35.46
N ARG A 419 -4.99 -17.24 -34.43
CA ARG A 419 -4.02 -18.22 -33.95
C ARG A 419 -4.54 -19.10 -32.81
N GLY A 420 -5.80 -18.94 -32.39
CA GLY A 420 -6.40 -19.70 -31.29
C GLY A 420 -5.74 -19.43 -29.94
N LEU A 421 -5.08 -18.28 -29.78
CA LEU A 421 -4.40 -17.90 -28.53
C LEU A 421 -5.40 -17.23 -27.57
N ASP A 422 -5.27 -17.51 -26.28
CA ASP A 422 -6.14 -16.92 -25.26
C ASP A 422 -5.74 -15.47 -24.95
N ALA A 423 -6.64 -14.53 -25.25
CA ALA A 423 -6.44 -13.10 -25.01
C ALA A 423 -6.80 -12.66 -23.58
N ARG A 424 -7.25 -13.58 -22.70
CA ARG A 424 -7.62 -13.24 -21.32
C ARG A 424 -6.41 -12.73 -20.56
N GLY A 425 -6.45 -11.46 -20.16
CA GLY A 425 -5.38 -10.78 -19.43
C GLY A 425 -4.55 -9.81 -20.27
N CYS A 426 -4.73 -9.74 -21.59
CA CYS A 426 -4.09 -8.71 -22.42
C CYS A 426 -4.88 -7.39 -22.33
N LEU A 427 -4.36 -6.43 -21.58
CA LEU A 427 -4.99 -5.12 -21.36
C LEU A 427 -4.39 -4.05 -22.26
N GLU A 428 -3.10 -4.18 -22.58
CA GLU A 428 -2.35 -3.20 -23.36
C GLU A 428 -1.84 -3.77 -24.68
N LYS A 429 -1.48 -2.89 -25.61
CA LYS A 429 -0.98 -3.26 -26.94
C LYS A 429 0.26 -4.17 -26.87
N SER A 430 1.15 -3.90 -25.92
CA SER A 430 2.35 -4.69 -25.63
C SER A 430 2.04 -6.14 -25.32
N ASP A 431 0.99 -6.41 -24.54
CA ASP A 431 0.58 -7.77 -24.15
C ASP A 431 0.21 -8.61 -25.39
N PHE A 432 -0.54 -8.02 -26.32
CA PHE A 432 -0.91 -8.71 -27.55
C PHE A 432 0.29 -8.95 -28.48
N VAL A 433 1.24 -8.00 -28.53
CA VAL A 433 2.48 -8.15 -29.31
C VAL A 433 3.36 -9.26 -28.74
N GLN A 434 3.49 -9.34 -27.41
CA GLN A 434 4.24 -10.41 -26.73
C GLN A 434 3.57 -11.77 -26.93
N LEU A 435 2.24 -11.86 -26.75
CA LEU A 435 1.49 -13.10 -26.95
C LEU A 435 1.64 -13.65 -28.38
N LEU A 436 1.59 -12.77 -29.39
CA LEU A 436 1.78 -13.16 -30.80
C LEU A 436 3.22 -13.47 -31.16
N GLY A 437 4.20 -12.89 -30.46
CA GLY A 437 5.62 -13.19 -30.59
C GLY A 437 6.01 -14.54 -29.98
N ALA A 438 5.45 -14.88 -28.82
CA ALA A 438 5.70 -16.13 -28.11
C ALA A 438 5.11 -17.36 -28.83
N GLY A 439 3.98 -17.20 -29.53
CA GLY A 439 3.34 -18.26 -30.32
C GLY A 439 4.13 -18.74 -31.54
N ARG A 440 5.33 -18.20 -31.81
CA ARG A 440 6.20 -18.63 -32.92
C ARG A 440 7.05 -19.87 -32.59
N LEU A 441 7.07 -20.32 -31.33
CA LEU A 441 7.96 -21.40 -30.87
C LEU A 441 7.30 -22.77 -30.69
N VAL A 442 5.99 -22.91 -30.94
CA VAL A 442 5.30 -24.19 -30.74
C VAL A 442 4.73 -24.69 -32.07
N PHE A 443 5.60 -25.10 -33.00
CA PHE A 443 5.34 -26.15 -34.00
C PHE A 443 6.66 -26.45 -34.74
N GLY A 444 7.39 -27.45 -34.25
CA GLY A 444 8.63 -27.95 -34.83
C GLY A 444 9.11 -29.17 -34.04
N SER A 445 8.90 -30.34 -34.63
CA SER A 445 9.09 -31.69 -34.12
C SER A 445 10.55 -32.13 -33.92
N SER A 446 10.75 -33.02 -32.94
CA SER A 446 11.67 -34.17 -32.86
C SER A 446 13.20 -34.00 -32.84
N GLN A 447 13.81 -34.79 -31.92
CA GLN A 447 15.16 -35.39 -31.92
C GLN A 447 16.32 -34.39 -31.70
N ASP A 448 17.35 -34.59 -30.88
CA ASP A 448 17.93 -35.74 -30.17
C ASP A 448 18.71 -35.25 -28.92
N ARG A 449 18.92 -36.15 -27.95
CA ARG A 449 19.92 -35.98 -26.86
C ARG A 449 21.34 -36.08 -27.45
N PRO A 450 22.35 -35.49 -26.79
CA PRO A 450 23.22 -36.38 -26.01
C PRO A 450 23.69 -35.83 -24.65
N ASN A 451 24.01 -36.81 -23.80
CA ASN A 451 24.85 -36.72 -22.60
C ASN A 451 26.14 -35.93 -22.84
N ASN A 452 26.59 -35.19 -21.82
CA ASN A 452 27.97 -35.33 -21.35
C ASN A 452 28.10 -34.90 -19.89
N ASN A 453 28.67 -35.80 -19.10
CA ASN A 453 29.36 -35.50 -17.85
C ASN A 453 30.59 -34.63 -18.17
N ASP A 454 30.93 -33.70 -17.28
CA ASP A 454 32.31 -33.54 -16.83
C ASP A 454 32.38 -32.65 -15.58
N ASP A 455 33.11 -33.16 -14.59
CA ASP A 455 33.58 -32.48 -13.40
C ASP A 455 34.54 -31.34 -13.75
N ASN A 456 34.45 -30.20 -13.06
CA ASN A 456 35.54 -29.64 -12.23
C ASN A 456 35.31 -28.19 -11.79
N ASN A 457 35.56 -27.97 -10.49
CA ASN A 457 36.26 -26.85 -9.86
C ASN A 457 36.66 -25.66 -10.75
N ASN A 458 36.23 -24.43 -10.41
CA ASN A 458 37.04 -23.48 -9.62
C ASN A 458 36.40 -22.09 -9.51
N LYS A 459 36.65 -21.47 -8.35
CA LYS A 459 36.85 -20.02 -8.09
C LYS A 459 35.75 -19.01 -8.47
N SER A 460 35.14 -18.49 -7.41
CA SER A 460 34.64 -17.11 -7.32
C SER A 460 35.66 -16.07 -7.79
N PRO A 461 35.16 -14.95 -8.32
CA PRO A 461 35.66 -13.65 -7.91
C PRO A 461 34.56 -12.87 -7.20
N ALA A 462 34.94 -12.25 -6.09
CA ALA A 462 34.18 -11.21 -5.41
C ALA A 462 33.98 -10.03 -6.37
N ALA A 463 32.73 -9.61 -6.53
CA ALA A 463 32.40 -8.31 -7.09
C ALA A 463 31.86 -7.45 -5.94
N GLU A 464 32.73 -6.63 -5.38
CA GLU A 464 32.36 -5.49 -4.55
C GLU A 464 31.67 -4.46 -5.46
N GLY A 465 30.34 -4.45 -5.45
CA GLY A 465 29.53 -3.33 -5.94
C GLY A 465 29.06 -2.52 -4.74
N SER A 466 29.39 -1.24 -4.71
CA SER A 466 29.07 -0.27 -3.68
C SER A 466 27.55 -0.18 -3.42
N VAL A 467 27.17 -0.26 -2.14
CA VAL A 467 25.80 -0.05 -1.62
C VAL A 467 25.27 1.37 -1.92
N GLU A 468 26.13 2.30 -2.30
CA GLU A 468 25.78 3.69 -2.58
C GLU A 468 25.04 3.87 -3.92
N ASP A 469 25.32 3.03 -4.93
CA ASP A 469 24.74 3.21 -6.28
C ASP A 469 23.26 2.79 -6.35
N ALA A 470 22.85 1.76 -5.60
CA ALA A 470 21.45 1.32 -5.56
C ALA A 470 20.52 2.33 -4.85
N VAL A 471 21.08 3.23 -4.04
CA VAL A 471 20.34 4.18 -3.19
C VAL A 471 20.34 5.59 -3.79
N ASP A 472 21.39 5.94 -4.56
CA ASP A 472 21.48 7.22 -5.26
C ASP A 472 20.44 7.36 -6.39
N GLU A 473 19.90 6.23 -6.86
CA GLU A 473 18.98 6.17 -8.01
C GLU A 473 17.49 6.28 -7.60
N MET A 474 17.11 5.80 -6.41
CA MET A 474 15.71 5.87 -5.93
C MET A 474 15.28 7.27 -5.44
N ALA A 475 16.23 8.15 -5.14
CA ALA A 475 15.96 9.49 -4.61
C ALA A 475 15.86 10.58 -5.69
N LYS A 476 16.24 10.29 -6.95
CA LYS A 476 16.29 11.26 -8.04
C LYS A 476 15.08 11.20 -8.99
N GLU A 477 14.20 10.21 -8.87
CA GLU A 477 13.24 9.86 -9.95
C GLU A 477 11.75 10.18 -9.66
N GLU A 478 11.44 10.99 -8.65
CA GLU A 478 10.07 11.55 -8.44
C GLU A 478 10.08 13.07 -8.22
N LEU A 479 10.86 13.79 -9.04
CA LEU A 479 10.74 15.23 -9.22
C LEU A 479 9.92 15.55 -10.48
#